data_AF-A0AAE0M8X9-F1
#
_entry.id   AF-A0AAE0M8X9-F1
#
_cell.length_a   1.000
_cell.length_b   1.000
_cell.length_c   1.000
_cell.angle_alpha   90.00
_cell.angle_beta   90.00
_cell.angle_gamma   90.00
#
_symmetry.space_group_name_H-M   'P 1'
#
loop_
_entity.id
_entity.type
_entity.pdbx_description
1 polymer ?
#
loop_
_entity_poly.entity_id
_entity_poly.type
_entity_poly.pdbx_seq_one_letter_code
_entity_poly.pdbx_strand_id
1 'polypeptide(L)'
;MQLPTLKIAAFLAAALSSMATATVYTGTIMTSSGNGYYYGVWNYAWVNGVKLDTICPPNIQHDHIISSPNENPCGRNFCAAPGNCGYELRGCGGDLQLYKDGKFNSNCHYEKKKVGCPHQPEVYIQQNWACY
;
A
#
# COMPACT_ATOMS: atom_id res chain seq x y z
N MET A 1 16.24 -59.99 7.16
CA MET A 1 16.70 -58.59 6.99
C MET A 1 15.47 -57.74 6.76
N GLN A 2 15.18 -56.83 7.69
CA GLN A 2 13.92 -56.11 7.80
C GLN A 2 14.17 -54.65 7.39
N LEU A 3 13.62 -54.20 6.25
CA LEU A 3 13.70 -52.80 5.84
C LEU A 3 12.76 -51.96 6.72
N PRO A 4 13.19 -50.80 7.24
CA PRO A 4 12.27 -49.90 7.93
C PRO A 4 11.39 -49.16 6.90
N THR A 5 10.09 -49.35 7.05
CA THR A 5 9.03 -48.58 6.38
C THR A 5 9.15 -47.10 6.75
N LEU A 6 9.56 -46.26 5.79
CA LEU A 6 9.60 -44.81 5.95
C LEU A 6 8.17 -44.26 5.94
N LYS A 7 7.65 -43.87 7.12
CA LYS A 7 6.39 -43.11 7.22
C LYS A 7 6.67 -41.69 6.73
N ILE A 8 6.36 -41.40 5.47
CA ILE A 8 6.33 -40.03 4.97
C ILE A 8 5.09 -39.36 5.56
N ALA A 9 5.31 -38.64 6.65
CA ALA A 9 4.31 -37.76 7.24
C ALA A 9 3.93 -36.69 6.21
N ALA A 10 2.64 -36.62 5.90
CA ALA A 10 2.06 -35.57 5.09
C ALA A 10 2.29 -34.21 5.76
N PHE A 11 3.25 -33.44 5.26
CA PHE A 11 3.31 -32.01 5.55
C PHE A 11 2.25 -31.33 4.70
N LEU A 12 1.03 -31.29 5.22
CA LEU A 12 0.03 -30.30 4.85
C LEU A 12 0.59 -28.93 5.26
N ALA A 13 1.35 -28.30 4.38
CA ALA A 13 1.54 -26.85 4.41
C ALA A 13 0.23 -26.21 3.95
N ALA A 14 -0.79 -26.28 4.80
CA ALA A 14 -1.87 -25.31 4.76
C ALA A 14 -1.25 -23.98 5.19
N ALA A 15 -0.66 -23.27 4.22
CA ALA A 15 -0.47 -21.84 4.32
C ALA A 15 -1.88 -21.22 4.29
N LEU A 16 -2.58 -21.34 5.43
CA LEU A 16 -3.58 -20.38 5.83
C LEU A 16 -2.80 -19.08 6.02
N SER A 17 -2.50 -18.39 4.91
CA SER A 17 -2.17 -16.98 4.96
C SER A 17 -3.35 -16.34 5.67
N SER A 18 -3.16 -16.05 6.95
CA SER A 18 -4.07 -15.24 7.72
C SER A 18 -4.25 -13.96 6.93
N MET A 19 -5.34 -13.87 6.19
CA MET A 19 -5.82 -12.62 5.61
C MET A 19 -6.28 -11.79 6.79
N ALA A 20 -5.34 -11.32 7.61
CA ALA A 20 -5.53 -10.07 8.29
C ALA A 20 -5.79 -9.10 7.15
N THR A 21 -7.03 -8.62 7.06
CA THR A 21 -7.49 -7.64 6.08
C THR A 21 -6.58 -6.43 6.23
N ALA A 22 -5.52 -6.40 5.43
CA ALA A 22 -4.52 -5.37 5.53
C ALA A 22 -5.19 -4.06 5.14
N THR A 23 -5.22 -3.08 6.05
CA THR A 23 -5.75 -1.76 5.75
C THR A 23 -4.84 -1.13 4.71
N VAL A 24 -5.38 -0.80 3.54
CA VAL A 24 -4.64 -0.06 2.51
C VAL A 24 -4.87 1.43 2.74
N TYR A 25 -3.81 2.15 2.99
CA TYR A 25 -3.81 3.60 3.05
C TYR A 25 -3.40 4.17 1.70
N THR A 26 -3.95 5.32 1.36
CA THR A 26 -3.51 6.10 0.21
C THR A 26 -3.28 7.55 0.58
N GLY A 27 -2.33 8.17 -0.10
CA GLY A 27 -1.96 9.54 0.16
C GLY A 27 -1.04 10.10 -0.92
N THR A 28 -0.64 11.34 -0.73
CA THR A 28 0.31 12.01 -1.61
C THR A 28 1.62 12.25 -0.86
N ILE A 29 2.75 11.82 -1.42
CA ILE A 29 4.08 12.18 -0.91
C ILE A 29 4.28 13.67 -1.14
N MET A 30 4.55 14.41 -0.07
CA MET A 30 4.77 15.84 -0.05
C MET A 30 6.22 16.14 0.30
N THR A 31 6.85 17.06 -0.42
CA THR A 31 8.22 17.54 -0.15
C THR A 31 8.28 19.06 -0.13
N SER A 32 9.19 19.62 0.65
CA SER A 32 9.47 21.06 0.70
C SER A 32 10.25 21.53 -0.54
N SER A 33 9.97 22.76 -1.00
CA SER A 33 10.74 23.45 -2.06
C SER A 33 11.86 24.36 -1.52
N GLY A 34 12.22 24.23 -0.24
CA GLY A 34 13.23 25.06 0.42
C GLY A 34 12.74 26.46 0.86
N ASN A 35 11.62 26.93 0.31
CA ASN A 35 10.96 28.19 0.70
C ASN A 35 9.80 27.99 1.69
N GLY A 36 9.73 26.83 2.35
CA GLY A 36 8.66 26.46 3.28
C GLY A 36 7.34 26.00 2.62
N TYR A 37 7.28 26.00 1.29
CA TYR A 37 6.16 25.45 0.53
C TYR A 37 6.32 23.95 0.32
N TYR A 38 5.24 23.20 0.52
CA TYR A 38 5.20 21.78 0.20
C TYR A 38 4.46 21.53 -1.10
N TYR A 39 4.99 20.64 -1.93
CA TYR A 39 4.36 20.19 -3.16
C TYR A 39 4.28 18.67 -3.21
N GLY A 40 3.24 18.17 -3.88
CA GLY A 40 3.04 16.75 -4.10
C GLY A 40 4.04 16.22 -5.12
N VAL A 41 4.50 14.99 -4.91
CA VAL A 41 5.46 14.30 -5.79
C VAL A 41 4.83 13.08 -6.44
N TRP A 42 4.10 12.27 -5.67
CA TRP A 42 3.44 11.03 -6.12
C TRP A 42 2.22 10.72 -5.27
N ASN A 43 1.17 10.17 -5.89
CA ASN A 43 0.11 9.45 -5.18
C ASN A 43 0.60 8.03 -4.91
N TYR A 44 0.45 7.57 -3.67
CA TYR A 44 1.10 6.37 -3.15
C TYR A 44 0.13 5.56 -2.29
N ALA A 45 0.27 4.24 -2.33
CA ALA A 45 -0.45 3.33 -1.45
C ALA A 45 0.49 2.49 -0.59
N TRP A 46 0.04 2.12 0.61
CA TRP A 46 0.77 1.20 1.49
C TRP A 46 -0.20 0.47 2.42
N VAL A 47 0.19 -0.70 2.90
CA VAL A 47 -0.57 -1.43 3.93
C VAL A 47 -0.16 -1.03 5.35
N ASN A 48 -1.06 -1.22 6.31
CA ASN A 48 -0.72 -1.14 7.73
C ASN A 48 0.46 -2.05 8.10
N GLY A 49 1.36 -1.54 8.95
CA GLY A 49 2.54 -2.28 9.41
C GLY A 49 3.76 -2.22 8.46
N VAL A 50 3.64 -1.63 7.28
CA VAL A 50 4.81 -1.29 6.44
C VAL A 50 5.71 -0.29 7.17
N LYS A 51 7.02 -0.51 7.11
CA LYS A 51 8.02 0.42 7.64
C LYS A 51 8.00 1.71 6.83
N LEU A 52 7.89 2.86 7.49
CA LEU A 52 7.83 4.15 6.80
C LEU A 52 9.08 4.42 5.94
N ASP A 53 10.24 3.88 6.33
CA ASP A 53 11.50 3.98 5.57
C ASP A 53 11.44 3.34 4.17
N THR A 54 10.48 2.45 3.90
CA THR A 54 10.32 1.80 2.58
C THR A 54 9.31 2.51 1.68
N ILE A 55 8.57 3.49 2.20
CA ILE A 55 7.59 4.27 1.45
C ILE A 55 8.00 5.74 1.31
N CYS A 56 9.03 6.14 2.04
CA CYS A 56 9.63 7.46 1.99
C CYS A 56 10.93 7.46 1.16
N PRO A 57 11.32 8.60 0.57
CA PRO A 57 12.63 8.71 -0.07
C PRO A 57 13.77 8.42 0.92
N PRO A 58 14.94 7.95 0.42
CA PRO A 58 15.25 7.66 -0.98
C PRO A 58 14.73 6.29 -1.44
N ASN A 59 14.16 5.46 -0.56
CA ASN A 59 13.87 4.04 -0.83
C ASN A 59 12.43 3.81 -1.31
N ILE A 60 11.84 4.77 -2.04
CA ILE A 60 10.47 4.64 -2.53
C ILE A 60 10.37 3.42 -3.43
N GLN A 61 9.46 2.52 -3.10
CA GLN A 61 9.10 1.41 -3.98
C GLN A 61 8.18 1.93 -5.09
N HIS A 62 8.67 1.92 -6.33
CA HIS A 62 7.99 2.54 -7.48
C HIS A 62 6.71 1.82 -7.90
N ASP A 63 6.57 0.53 -7.62
CA ASP A 63 5.38 -0.29 -7.87
C ASP A 63 4.19 0.05 -6.96
N HIS A 64 4.42 0.82 -5.90
CA HIS A 64 3.40 1.35 -5.00
C HIS A 64 2.94 2.77 -5.38
N ILE A 65 3.60 3.39 -6.36
CA ILE A 65 3.17 4.67 -6.93
C ILE A 65 1.92 4.40 -7.78
N ILE A 66 0.83 5.07 -7.43
CA ILE A 66 -0.43 4.96 -8.15
C ILE A 66 -0.45 5.88 -9.37
N SER A 67 -0.03 7.14 -9.17
CA SER A 67 -0.02 8.18 -10.20
C SER A 67 0.81 9.40 -9.79
N SER A 68 1.04 10.33 -10.73
CA SER A 68 1.50 11.69 -10.42
C SER A 68 0.47 12.41 -9.54
N PRO A 69 0.86 13.41 -8.73
CA PRO A 69 0.00 14.06 -7.72
C PRO A 69 -1.24 14.74 -8.32
N ASN A 70 -1.14 15.23 -9.56
CA ASN A 70 -2.24 15.90 -10.27
C ASN A 70 -3.03 14.95 -11.21
N GLU A 71 -2.71 13.65 -11.22
CA GLU A 71 -3.39 12.66 -12.04
C GLU A 71 -4.43 11.89 -11.24
N ASN A 72 -5.58 11.60 -11.86
CA ASN A 72 -6.59 10.72 -11.29
C ASN A 72 -5.98 9.34 -10.99
N PRO A 73 -5.99 8.89 -9.72
CA PRO A 73 -5.40 7.60 -9.33
C PRO A 73 -6.33 6.40 -9.60
N CYS A 74 -7.61 6.63 -9.93
CA CYS A 74 -8.55 5.53 -10.20
C CYS A 74 -8.30 4.80 -11.51
N GLY A 75 -8.69 3.53 -11.55
CA GLY A 75 -8.53 2.65 -12.71
C GLY A 75 -7.09 2.17 -12.95
N ARG A 76 -6.15 2.54 -12.07
CA ARG A 76 -4.74 2.20 -12.17
C ARG A 76 -4.41 1.06 -11.20
N ASN A 77 -3.67 0.08 -11.70
CA ASN A 77 -3.18 -1.01 -10.88
C ASN A 77 -1.95 -0.55 -10.10
N PHE A 78 -1.88 -0.92 -8.81
CA PHE A 78 -0.73 -0.68 -7.96
C PHE A 78 -0.48 -1.86 -6.99
N CYS A 79 0.67 -1.84 -6.33
CA CYS A 79 1.00 -2.72 -5.22
C CYS A 79 0.92 -1.98 -3.89
N ALA A 80 0.39 -2.61 -2.85
CA ALA A 80 0.30 -2.01 -1.52
C ALA A 80 1.41 -2.52 -0.57
N ALA A 81 2.09 -3.59 -0.96
CA ALA A 81 3.28 -4.15 -0.31
C ALA A 81 4.08 -4.97 -1.34
N PRO A 82 5.36 -5.29 -1.07
CA PRO A 82 6.17 -6.16 -1.93
C PRO A 82 5.44 -7.48 -2.23
N GLY A 83 5.21 -7.77 -3.51
CA GLY A 83 4.52 -8.99 -3.95
C GLY A 83 3.00 -9.00 -3.72
N ASN A 84 2.43 -7.93 -3.16
CA ASN A 84 0.99 -7.76 -2.97
C ASN A 84 0.44 -6.68 -3.91
N CYS A 85 0.20 -7.08 -5.16
CA CYS A 85 -0.14 -6.23 -6.31
C CYS A 85 -1.55 -6.48 -6.83
N GLY A 86 -2.02 -5.66 -7.78
CA GLY A 86 -3.34 -5.83 -8.41
C GLY A 86 -4.46 -5.10 -7.68
N TYR A 87 -4.10 -4.11 -6.86
CA TYR A 87 -5.07 -3.20 -6.27
C TYR A 87 -5.46 -2.12 -7.27
N GLU A 88 -6.71 -1.70 -7.23
CA GLU A 88 -7.25 -0.63 -8.07
C GLU A 88 -8.20 0.23 -7.24
N LEU A 89 -8.08 1.55 -7.35
CA LEU A 89 -9.05 2.49 -6.78
C LEU A 89 -10.19 2.72 -7.78
N ARG A 90 -11.43 2.73 -7.29
CA ARG A 90 -12.63 3.11 -8.05
C ARG A 90 -13.44 4.15 -7.29
N GLY A 91 -14.18 4.99 -8.01
CA GLY A 91 -15.02 6.03 -7.40
C GLY A 91 -14.29 7.32 -7.02
N CYS A 92 -13.14 7.62 -7.62
CA CYS A 92 -12.44 8.90 -7.43
C CYS A 92 -13.34 10.05 -7.89
N GLY A 93 -13.98 10.73 -6.93
CA GLY A 93 -15.04 11.72 -7.17
C GLY A 93 -16.28 11.53 -6.27
N GLY A 94 -16.33 10.43 -5.51
CA GLY A 94 -17.40 10.14 -4.55
C GLY A 94 -16.93 9.09 -3.52
N ASP A 95 -17.72 8.04 -3.34
CA ASP A 95 -17.40 6.93 -2.44
C ASP A 95 -16.25 6.10 -3.00
N LEU A 96 -15.04 6.33 -2.48
CA LEU A 96 -13.84 5.63 -2.91
C LEU A 96 -13.90 4.17 -2.46
N GLN A 97 -13.59 3.26 -3.39
CA GLN A 97 -13.58 1.82 -3.17
C GLN A 97 -12.25 1.23 -3.60
N LEU A 98 -11.82 0.20 -2.88
CA LEU A 98 -10.65 -0.60 -3.21
C LEU A 98 -11.08 -1.91 -3.86
N TYR A 99 -10.47 -2.22 -4.98
CA TYR A 99 -10.61 -3.49 -5.67
C TYR A 99 -9.27 -4.24 -5.64
N LYS A 100 -9.32 -5.56 -5.62
CA LYS A 100 -8.16 -6.46 -5.73
C LYS A 100 -8.45 -7.49 -6.81
N ASP A 101 -7.60 -7.53 -7.82
CA ASP A 101 -7.72 -8.44 -8.98
C ASP A 101 -9.12 -8.38 -9.63
N GLY A 102 -9.63 -7.16 -9.80
CA GLY A 102 -10.94 -6.87 -10.40
C GLY A 102 -12.16 -7.15 -9.51
N LYS A 103 -11.97 -7.64 -8.28
CA LYS A 103 -13.05 -7.89 -7.32
C LYS A 103 -13.09 -6.81 -6.26
N PHE A 104 -14.29 -6.46 -5.81
CA PHE A 104 -14.46 -5.56 -4.67
C PHE A 104 -13.72 -6.12 -3.45
N ASN A 105 -12.92 -5.28 -2.81
CA ASN A 105 -12.18 -5.62 -1.60
C ASN A 105 -12.78 -4.91 -0.38
N SER A 106 -12.80 -3.57 -0.40
CA SER A 106 -13.32 -2.77 0.71
C SER A 106 -13.80 -1.39 0.26
N ASN A 107 -14.57 -0.72 1.11
CA ASN A 107 -14.80 0.71 0.98
C ASN A 107 -13.62 1.47 1.58
N CYS A 108 -13.40 2.70 1.15
CA CYS A 108 -12.38 3.58 1.69
C CYS A 108 -13.04 4.75 2.44
N HIS A 109 -12.49 5.07 3.59
CA HIS A 109 -12.91 6.19 4.43
C HIS A 109 -11.90 7.32 4.30
N TYR A 110 -12.40 8.55 4.20
CA TYR A 110 -11.54 9.72 4.15
C TYR A 110 -10.89 9.92 5.53
N GLU A 111 -9.57 9.80 5.59
CA GLU A 111 -8.77 9.94 6.80
C GLU A 111 -7.58 10.84 6.52
N LYS A 112 -7.77 12.14 6.74
CA LYS A 112 -6.70 13.13 6.59
C LYS A 112 -5.69 13.02 7.73
N LYS A 113 -4.51 12.49 7.45
CA LYS A 113 -3.39 12.40 8.40
C LYS A 113 -2.09 12.84 7.75
N LYS A 114 -1.20 13.44 8.56
CA LYS A 114 0.18 13.73 8.16
C LYS A 114 1.08 12.64 8.73
N VAL A 115 1.70 11.86 7.86
CA VAL A 115 2.64 10.78 8.24
C VAL A 115 4.05 11.25 7.92
N GLY A 116 4.85 11.52 8.95
CA GLY A 116 6.22 11.99 8.77
C GLY A 116 7.13 10.90 8.20
N CYS A 117 8.02 11.25 7.29
CA CYS A 117 9.06 10.35 6.82
C CYS A 117 10.22 10.32 7.82
N PRO A 118 10.66 9.13 8.29
CA PRO A 118 11.82 9.07 9.17
C PRO A 118 13.05 9.61 8.45
N HIS A 119 13.93 10.29 9.19
CA HIS A 119 15.18 10.87 8.69
C HIS A 119 15.03 11.93 7.57
N GLN A 120 13.81 12.29 7.17
CA GLN A 120 13.53 13.31 6.16
C GLN A 120 12.49 14.31 6.69
N PRO A 121 12.90 15.32 7.47
CA PRO A 121 11.97 16.26 8.11
C PRO A 121 11.17 17.10 7.10
N GLU A 122 11.68 17.24 5.88
CA GLU A 122 11.04 17.96 4.78
C GLU A 122 10.09 17.11 3.94
N VAL A 123 9.98 15.82 4.23
CA VAL A 123 9.13 14.88 3.49
C VAL A 123 8.09 14.27 4.42
N TYR A 124 6.86 14.22 3.95
CA TYR A 124 5.77 13.54 4.64
C TYR A 124 4.77 12.98 3.64
N ILE A 125 3.95 12.03 4.07
CA ILE A 125 2.81 11.57 3.30
C ILE A 125 1.57 12.27 3.83
N GLN A 126 0.87 12.99 2.96
CA GLN A 126 -0.48 13.46 3.21
C GLN A 126 -1.44 12.30 2.94
N GLN A 127 -1.72 11.50 3.97
CA GLN A 127 -2.73 10.45 3.90
C GLN A 127 -4.09 11.08 3.68
N ASN A 128 -4.85 10.55 2.72
CA ASN A 128 -6.19 11.00 2.39
C ASN A 128 -7.23 9.91 2.67
N TRP A 129 -6.89 8.63 2.48
CA TRP A 129 -7.87 7.53 2.60
C TRP A 129 -7.30 6.33 3.33
N ALA A 130 -8.18 5.60 4.00
CA ALA A 130 -7.94 4.28 4.59
C ALA A 130 -9.03 3.31 4.12
N CYS A 131 -8.64 2.15 3.61
CA CYS A 131 -9.54 1.14 3.05
C CYS A 131 -9.45 -0.13 3.91
N TYR A 132 -10.53 -0.50 4.60
CA TYR A 132 -10.60 -1.62 5.54
C TYR A 132 -12.01 -2.23 5.63
#